data_AF-A0A522BUD7-F1
#
_entry.id   AF-A0A522BUD7-F1
#
_cell.length_a   1.000
_cell.length_b   1.000
_cell.length_c   1.000
_cell.angle_alpha   90.00
_cell.angle_beta   90.00
_cell.angle_gamma   90.00
#
_symmetry.space_group_name_H-M   'P 1'
#
loop_
_entity.id
_entity.type
_entity.pdbx_description
1 polymer ?
#
loop_
_entity_poly.entity_id
_entity_poly.type
_entity_poly.pdbx_seq_one_letter_code
_entity_poly.pdbx_strand_id
1 'polypeptide(L)'
;QELAFQKAQEEKIDRDPNVVQSIEAAKREIIVRKYFENVAGQAQQPNDTEIRDYFDKHPALFAQRRVYSFQEVTIEAKPEQVEGIKAKLATAKTVQEMLQMLQADGIRHATSQAVRAAEQLPLSQLDNFAQMKDGQVTISPTPPGLRVLILAGSENKPVTLEQAKPAIEAFLTNERKRQLIEAQQKSLRASAKIEYVGSFAGGPGAAASGAAPGLEPASEAASQ
;
A
#
# COMPACT_ATOMS: atom_id res chain seq x y z
N GLN A 1 17.27 29.28 -19.92
CA GLN A 1 16.93 29.23 -18.49
C GLN A 1 17.84 30.16 -17.68
N GLU A 2 19.17 30.08 -17.82
CA GLU A 2 20.12 30.96 -17.13
C GLU A 2 19.86 32.47 -17.32
N LEU A 3 19.62 32.95 -18.54
CA LEU A 3 19.30 34.38 -18.78
C LEU A 3 17.99 34.82 -18.10
N ALA A 4 16.99 33.94 -18.03
CA ALA A 4 15.73 34.23 -17.35
C ALA A 4 15.91 34.25 -15.82
N PHE A 5 16.77 33.39 -15.27
CA PHE A 5 17.14 33.39 -13.85
C PHE A 5 17.92 34.65 -13.46
N GLN A 6 18.84 35.11 -14.31
CA GLN A 6 19.54 36.38 -14.11
C GLN A 6 18.58 37.57 -14.14
N LYS A 7 17.64 37.60 -15.10
CA LYS A 7 16.61 38.64 -15.15
C LYS A 7 15.71 38.64 -13.92
N ALA A 8 15.32 37.46 -13.45
CA ALA A 8 14.53 37.30 -12.23
C ALA A 8 15.26 37.81 -10.97
N GLN A 9 16.60 37.68 -10.91
CA GLN A 9 17.42 38.26 -9.84
C GLN A 9 17.50 39.80 -9.91
N GLU A 10 17.64 40.37 -11.12
CA GLU A 10 17.58 41.84 -11.30
C GLU A 10 16.24 42.40 -10.84
N GLU A 11 15.15 41.69 -11.13
CA GLU A 11 13.78 42.02 -10.72
C GLU A 11 13.47 41.63 -9.26
N LYS A 12 14.44 41.05 -8.55
CA LYS A 12 14.35 40.63 -7.14
C LYS A 12 13.22 39.64 -6.85
N ILE A 13 12.88 38.80 -7.83
CA ILE A 13 11.86 37.74 -7.69
C ILE A 13 12.28 36.73 -6.61
N ASP A 14 13.59 36.53 -6.40
CA ASP A 14 14.15 35.71 -5.32
C ASP A 14 13.83 36.21 -3.90
N ARG A 15 13.40 37.47 -3.77
CA ARG A 15 13.01 38.10 -2.50
C ARG A 15 11.49 38.12 -2.29
N ASP A 16 10.70 37.68 -3.27
CA ASP A 16 9.26 37.53 -3.10
C ASP A 16 8.99 36.57 -1.92
N PRO A 17 8.09 36.92 -0.98
CA PRO A 17 7.82 36.09 0.19
C PRO A 17 7.48 34.62 -0.14
N ASN A 18 6.76 34.38 -1.23
CA ASN A 18 6.39 33.03 -1.65
C ASN A 18 7.60 32.26 -2.19
N VAL A 19 8.50 32.95 -2.90
CA VAL A 19 9.73 32.36 -3.44
C VAL A 19 10.70 32.03 -2.30
N VAL A 20 10.90 32.95 -1.35
CA VAL A 20 11.73 32.70 -0.16
C VAL A 20 11.20 31.53 0.65
N GLN A 21 9.89 31.47 0.90
CA GLN A 21 9.27 30.34 1.61
C GLN A 21 9.50 29.02 0.87
N SER A 22 9.37 29.01 -0.46
CA SER A 22 9.59 27.83 -1.29
C SER A 22 11.05 27.36 -1.26
N ILE A 23 12.00 28.30 -1.30
CA ILE A 23 13.44 28.01 -1.20
C ILE A 23 13.77 27.41 0.18
N GLU A 24 13.28 28.00 1.27
CA GLU A 24 13.55 27.50 2.62
C GLU A 24 12.87 26.15 2.88
N ALA A 25 11.69 25.91 2.32
CA ALA A 25 11.04 24.60 2.35
C ALA A 25 11.87 23.55 1.59
N ALA A 26 12.30 23.85 0.36
CA ALA A 26 13.13 22.95 -0.45
C ALA A 26 14.48 22.65 0.21
N LYS A 27 15.15 23.67 0.74
CA LYS A 27 16.40 23.53 1.50
C LYS A 27 16.23 22.60 2.70
N ARG A 28 15.15 22.78 3.48
CA ARG A 28 14.84 21.89 4.60
C ARG A 28 14.62 20.46 4.13
N GLU A 29 13.83 20.25 3.07
CA GLU A 29 13.57 18.92 2.52
C GLU A 29 14.87 18.22 2.09
N ILE A 30 15.75 18.91 1.36
CA ILE A 30 17.04 18.38 0.91
C ILE A 30 17.91 17.95 2.09
N ILE A 31 18.02 18.80 3.11
CA ILE A 31 18.85 18.50 4.30
C ILE A 31 18.27 17.31 5.06
N VAL A 32 16.95 17.27 5.27
CA VAL A 32 16.27 16.17 5.99
C VAL A 32 16.39 14.86 5.21
N ARG A 33 16.20 14.89 3.88
CA ARG A 33 16.40 13.73 3.02
C ARG A 33 17.82 13.21 3.14
N LYS A 34 18.82 14.11 3.04
CA LYS A 34 20.23 13.72 3.15
C LYS A 34 20.57 13.13 4.51
N TYR A 35 19.98 13.65 5.58
CA TYR A 35 20.14 13.08 6.92
C TYR A 35 19.64 11.63 6.98
N PHE A 36 18.44 11.34 6.49
CA PHE A 36 17.92 9.97 6.48
C PHE A 36 18.64 9.05 5.49
N GLU A 37 19.15 9.56 4.38
CA GLU A 37 20.07 8.81 3.51
C GLU A 37 21.34 8.39 4.25
N ASN A 38 21.92 9.28 5.06
CA ASN A 38 23.10 8.97 5.86
C ASN A 38 22.79 7.93 6.95
N VAL A 39 21.63 8.01 7.60
CA VAL A 39 21.16 7.01 8.57
C VAL A 39 20.98 5.65 7.89
N ALA A 40 20.31 5.61 6.73
CA ALA A 40 20.15 4.39 5.94
C ALA A 40 21.50 3.84 5.47
N GLY A 41 22.48 4.69 5.17
CA GLY A 41 23.84 4.29 4.78
C GLY A 41 24.60 3.51 5.85
N GLN A 42 24.14 3.53 7.10
CA GLN A 42 24.71 2.74 8.21
C GLN A 42 24.22 1.29 8.22
N ALA A 43 23.24 0.94 7.37
CA ALA A 43 22.75 -0.43 7.26
C ALA A 43 23.88 -1.36 6.78
N GLN A 44 24.23 -2.34 7.62
CA GLN A 44 25.18 -3.38 7.26
C GLN A 44 24.58 -4.29 6.19
N GLN A 45 25.42 -4.80 5.29
CA GLN A 45 25.01 -5.80 4.31
C GLN A 45 24.69 -7.14 5.00
N PRO A 46 23.68 -7.88 4.54
CA PRO A 46 23.40 -9.21 5.07
C PRO A 46 24.54 -10.16 4.72
N ASN A 47 24.87 -11.03 5.67
CA ASN A 47 25.86 -12.08 5.42
C ASN A 47 25.19 -13.34 4.80
N ASP A 48 26.02 -14.27 4.32
CA ASP A 48 25.53 -15.49 3.67
C ASP A 48 24.63 -16.36 4.55
N THR A 49 24.85 -16.35 5.87
CA THR A 49 24.00 -17.09 6.82
C THR A 49 22.60 -16.49 6.89
N GLU A 50 22.49 -15.16 6.93
CA GLU A 50 21.21 -14.46 6.99
C GLU A 50 20.43 -14.61 5.67
N ILE A 51 21.12 -14.58 4.54
CA ILE A 51 20.52 -14.83 3.22
C ILE A 51 19.96 -16.24 3.15
N ARG A 52 20.73 -17.24 3.61
CA ARG A 52 20.29 -18.63 3.64
C ARG A 52 19.10 -18.84 4.59
N ASP A 53 19.16 -18.27 5.78
CA ASP A 53 18.07 -18.35 6.76
C ASP A 53 16.77 -17.76 6.21
N TYR A 54 16.85 -16.62 5.51
CA TYR A 54 15.70 -16.04 4.82
C TYR A 54 15.17 -16.97 3.70
N PHE A 55 16.05 -17.54 2.89
CA PHE A 55 15.66 -18.50 1.85
C PHE A 55 14.91 -19.70 2.44
N ASP A 56 15.46 -20.30 3.50
CA ASP A 56 14.92 -21.51 4.14
C ASP A 56 13.59 -21.23 4.87
N LYS A 57 13.42 -20.03 5.45
CA LYS A 57 12.19 -19.59 6.13
C LYS A 57 11.06 -19.22 5.18
N HIS A 58 11.34 -18.96 3.91
CA HIS A 58 10.35 -18.53 2.93
C HIS A 58 10.26 -19.48 1.72
N PRO A 59 9.97 -20.78 1.94
CA PRO A 59 9.97 -21.76 0.86
C PRO A 59 8.96 -21.41 -0.24
N ALA A 60 7.79 -20.84 0.08
CA ALA A 60 6.77 -20.45 -0.90
C ALA A 60 7.24 -19.32 -1.86
N LEU A 61 8.25 -18.52 -1.49
CA LEU A 61 8.89 -17.55 -2.39
C LEU A 61 9.97 -18.20 -3.25
N PHE A 62 10.53 -19.33 -2.82
CA PHE A 62 11.76 -19.88 -3.37
C PHE A 62 11.67 -21.36 -3.74
N ALA A 63 11.99 -22.28 -2.82
CA ALA A 63 12.06 -23.71 -3.09
C ALA A 63 10.71 -24.36 -3.48
N GLN A 64 9.61 -23.74 -3.09
CA GLN A 64 8.22 -24.10 -3.42
C GLN A 64 7.54 -22.97 -4.21
N ARG A 65 8.34 -22.13 -4.89
CA ARG A 65 7.82 -21.03 -5.69
C ARG A 65 6.90 -21.55 -6.78
N ARG A 66 5.72 -20.94 -6.83
CA ARG A 66 4.70 -21.22 -7.85
C ARG A 66 4.40 -19.97 -8.66
N VAL A 67 4.02 -20.19 -9.91
CA VAL A 67 3.35 -19.20 -10.75
C VAL A 67 1.87 -19.55 -10.74
N TYR A 68 1.05 -18.62 -10.28
CA TYR A 68 -0.37 -18.79 -10.07
C TYR A 68 -1.15 -18.14 -11.21
N SER A 69 -2.11 -18.87 -11.76
CA SER A 69 -3.09 -18.36 -12.71
C SER A 69 -4.38 -18.12 -11.96
N PHE A 70 -4.74 -16.85 -11.76
CA PHE A 70 -5.98 -16.47 -11.11
C PHE A 70 -7.03 -16.09 -12.14
N GLN A 71 -8.27 -16.50 -11.85
CA GLN A 71 -9.46 -15.92 -12.44
C GLN A 71 -10.22 -15.19 -11.32
N GLU A 72 -10.59 -13.95 -11.59
CA GLU A 72 -11.25 -13.08 -10.65
C GLU A 72 -12.59 -12.63 -11.22
N VAL A 73 -13.63 -12.66 -10.38
CA VAL A 73 -14.94 -12.12 -10.70
C VAL A 73 -15.30 -11.10 -9.63
N THR A 74 -15.41 -9.84 -10.04
CA THR A 74 -15.86 -8.74 -9.19
C THR A 74 -17.34 -8.55 -9.41
N ILE A 75 -18.12 -8.56 -8.34
CA ILE A 75 -19.57 -8.51 -8.35
C ILE A 75 -20.00 -7.23 -7.64
N GLU A 76 -20.76 -6.40 -8.33
CA GLU A 76 -21.38 -5.22 -7.72
C GLU A 76 -22.62 -5.64 -6.94
N ALA A 77 -22.68 -5.32 -5.65
CA ALA A 77 -23.77 -5.73 -4.79
C ALA A 77 -23.98 -4.74 -3.64
N LYS A 78 -25.24 -4.36 -3.38
CA LYS A 78 -25.55 -3.60 -2.16
C LYS A 78 -25.24 -4.45 -0.92
N PRO A 79 -24.90 -3.84 0.24
CA PRO A 79 -24.59 -4.60 1.45
C PRO A 79 -25.67 -5.63 1.84
N GLU A 80 -26.96 -5.30 1.66
CA GLU A 80 -28.09 -6.19 1.90
C GLU A 80 -28.16 -7.42 0.96
N GLN A 81 -27.55 -7.35 -0.23
CA GLN A 81 -27.56 -8.42 -1.22
C GLN A 81 -26.40 -9.40 -1.05
N VAL A 82 -25.35 -9.00 -0.32
CA VAL A 82 -24.08 -9.73 -0.22
C VAL A 82 -24.27 -11.16 0.27
N GLU A 83 -24.99 -11.36 1.37
CA GLU A 83 -25.18 -12.69 1.96
C GLU A 83 -26.01 -13.62 1.06
N GLY A 84 -27.05 -13.08 0.40
CA GLY A 84 -27.85 -13.83 -0.57
C GLY A 84 -27.04 -14.26 -1.79
N ILE A 85 -26.21 -13.36 -2.32
CA ILE A 85 -25.31 -13.66 -3.45
C ILE A 85 -24.29 -14.72 -3.02
N LYS A 86 -23.64 -14.59 -1.86
CA LYS A 86 -22.70 -15.60 -1.36
C LYS A 86 -23.34 -16.99 -1.25
N ALA A 87 -24.53 -17.07 -0.67
CA ALA A 87 -25.25 -18.33 -0.53
C ALA A 87 -25.56 -18.95 -1.91
N LYS A 88 -25.97 -18.13 -2.88
CA LYS A 88 -26.19 -18.59 -4.26
C LYS A 88 -24.90 -19.11 -4.90
N LEU A 89 -23.82 -18.34 -4.81
CA LEU A 89 -22.52 -18.71 -5.37
C LEU A 89 -21.97 -20.01 -4.79
N ALA A 90 -22.27 -20.32 -3.52
CA ALA A 90 -21.88 -21.57 -2.88
C ALA A 90 -22.55 -22.82 -3.49
N THR A 91 -23.65 -22.66 -4.26
CA THR A 91 -24.33 -23.77 -4.94
C THR A 91 -23.69 -24.12 -6.30
N ALA A 92 -22.95 -23.20 -6.90
CA ALA A 92 -22.31 -23.40 -8.19
C ALA A 92 -21.11 -24.34 -8.06
N LYS A 93 -21.05 -25.36 -8.93
CA LYS A 93 -19.95 -26.34 -8.96
C LYS A 93 -18.82 -25.91 -9.87
N THR A 94 -19.08 -24.99 -10.80
CA THR A 94 -18.11 -24.49 -11.76
C THR A 94 -18.16 -22.98 -11.88
N VAL A 95 -17.07 -22.37 -12.33
CA VAL A 95 -17.01 -20.93 -12.57
C VAL A 95 -18.00 -20.51 -13.67
N GLN A 96 -18.13 -21.31 -14.73
CA GLN A 96 -19.11 -21.07 -15.79
C GLN A 96 -20.55 -21.06 -15.26
N GLU A 97 -20.90 -22.01 -14.40
CA GLU A 97 -22.22 -22.07 -13.77
C GLU A 97 -22.46 -20.84 -12.89
N MET A 98 -21.47 -20.42 -12.10
CA MET A 98 -21.52 -19.18 -11.33
C MET A 98 -21.77 -17.95 -12.21
N LEU A 99 -21.04 -17.80 -13.31
CA LEU A 99 -21.21 -16.67 -14.23
C LEU A 99 -22.60 -16.67 -14.87
N GLN A 100 -23.11 -17.84 -15.27
CA GLN A 100 -24.48 -17.98 -15.78
C GLN A 100 -25.53 -17.61 -14.73
N MET A 101 -25.34 -18.01 -13.46
CA MET A 101 -26.23 -17.65 -12.36
C MET A 101 -26.26 -16.14 -12.08
N LEU A 102 -25.11 -15.46 -12.18
CA LEU A 102 -25.03 -14.00 -12.02
C LEU A 102 -25.69 -13.27 -13.20
N GLN A 103 -25.48 -13.78 -14.41
CA GLN A 103 -26.09 -13.22 -15.61
C GLN A 103 -27.63 -13.39 -15.61
N ALA A 104 -28.14 -14.56 -15.20
CA ALA A 104 -29.58 -14.83 -15.12
C ALA A 104 -30.30 -13.91 -14.13
N ASP A 105 -29.64 -13.50 -13.05
CA ASP A 105 -30.20 -12.58 -12.05
C ASP A 105 -29.98 -11.10 -12.41
N GLY A 106 -29.35 -10.80 -13.54
CA GLY A 106 -29.00 -9.43 -13.94
C GLY A 106 -28.01 -8.75 -13.00
N ILE A 107 -27.20 -9.52 -12.26
CA ILE A 107 -26.21 -8.99 -11.34
C ILE A 107 -24.98 -8.53 -12.14
N ARG A 108 -24.63 -7.26 -12.00
CA ARG A 108 -23.45 -6.68 -12.66
C ARG A 108 -22.17 -7.32 -12.10
N HIS A 109 -21.35 -7.81 -13.02
CA HIS A 109 -20.07 -8.43 -12.69
C HIS A 109 -19.03 -8.16 -13.77
N ALA A 110 -17.76 -8.19 -13.39
CA ALA A 110 -16.62 -8.08 -14.27
C ALA A 110 -15.68 -9.26 -14.01
N THR A 111 -15.22 -9.90 -15.08
CA THR A 111 -14.25 -11.00 -15.00
C THR A 111 -12.88 -10.50 -15.44
N SER A 112 -11.84 -10.84 -14.68
CA SER A 112 -10.46 -10.62 -15.06
C SER A 112 -9.62 -11.87 -14.83
N GLN A 113 -8.50 -11.98 -15.52
CA GLN A 113 -7.55 -13.07 -15.35
C GLN A 113 -6.16 -12.48 -15.16
N ALA A 114 -5.39 -13.09 -14.26
CA ALA A 114 -4.08 -12.60 -13.90
C ALA A 114 -3.14 -13.76 -13.61
N VAL A 115 -2.00 -13.79 -14.30
CA VAL A 115 -0.89 -14.65 -13.95
C VAL A 115 0.03 -13.87 -13.01
N ARG A 116 0.33 -14.44 -11.85
CA ARG A 116 1.17 -13.83 -10.82
C ARG A 116 2.18 -14.83 -10.29
N ALA A 117 3.44 -14.43 -10.21
CA ALA A 117 4.44 -15.19 -9.50
C ALA A 117 4.30 -14.99 -7.99
N ALA A 118 4.83 -15.92 -7.18
CA ALA A 118 4.79 -15.86 -5.72
C ALA A 118 5.27 -14.50 -5.16
N GLU A 119 6.34 -13.93 -5.72
CA GLU A 119 6.91 -12.64 -5.33
C GLU A 119 6.03 -11.43 -5.64
N GLN A 120 4.99 -11.59 -6.46
CA GLN A 120 4.04 -10.53 -6.79
C GLN A 120 2.80 -10.56 -5.88
N LEU A 121 2.67 -11.57 -5.01
CA LEU A 121 1.57 -11.70 -4.09
C LEU A 121 1.85 -10.96 -2.77
N PRO A 122 0.80 -10.54 -2.04
CA PRO A 122 0.97 -10.01 -0.70
C PRO A 122 1.67 -11.03 0.20
N LEU A 123 2.82 -10.66 0.77
CA LEU A 123 3.62 -11.57 1.62
C LEU A 123 2.81 -12.19 2.76
N SER A 124 1.91 -11.42 3.37
CA SER A 124 1.04 -11.87 4.46
C SER A 124 -0.01 -12.91 4.05
N GLN A 125 -0.24 -13.11 2.75
CA GLN A 125 -1.20 -14.08 2.21
C GLN A 125 -0.50 -15.21 1.44
N LEU A 126 0.82 -15.18 1.33
CA LEU A 126 1.55 -16.11 0.47
C LEU A 126 1.33 -17.57 0.89
N ASP A 127 1.37 -17.86 2.19
CA ASP A 127 1.10 -19.21 2.70
C ASP A 127 -0.32 -19.68 2.40
N ASN A 128 -1.30 -18.76 2.49
CA ASN A 128 -2.69 -19.08 2.13
C ASN A 128 -2.79 -19.45 0.65
N PHE A 129 -2.16 -18.70 -0.25
CA PHE A 129 -2.13 -19.03 -1.67
C PHE A 129 -1.36 -20.32 -1.97
N ALA A 130 -0.26 -20.58 -1.25
CA ALA A 130 0.51 -21.81 -1.39
C ALA A 130 -0.29 -23.05 -0.96
N GLN A 131 -1.20 -22.90 0.00
CA GLN A 131 -2.10 -23.97 0.44
C GLN A 131 -3.33 -24.15 -0.46
N MET A 132 -3.63 -23.19 -1.34
CA MET A 132 -4.76 -23.32 -2.26
C MET A 132 -4.51 -24.44 -3.28
N LYS A 133 -5.59 -25.19 -3.53
CA LYS A 133 -5.64 -26.18 -4.61
C LYS A 133 -6.10 -25.53 -5.91
N ASP A 134 -5.66 -26.08 -7.03
CA ASP A 134 -6.19 -25.67 -8.33
C ASP A 134 -7.70 -25.93 -8.39
N GLY A 135 -8.44 -24.96 -8.91
CA GLY A 135 -9.90 -24.88 -8.89
C GLY A 135 -10.51 -24.35 -7.58
N GLN A 136 -9.72 -24.12 -6.52
CA GLN A 136 -10.25 -23.60 -5.26
C GLN A 136 -10.73 -22.16 -5.42
N VAL A 137 -11.90 -21.89 -4.84
CA VAL A 137 -12.59 -20.59 -4.87
C VAL A 137 -12.57 -19.96 -3.49
N THR A 138 -12.24 -18.68 -3.43
CA THR A 138 -12.32 -17.85 -2.23
C THR A 138 -13.21 -16.65 -2.53
N ILE A 139 -14.21 -16.42 -1.68
CA ILE A 139 -15.10 -15.27 -1.79
C ILE A 139 -14.75 -14.29 -0.67
N SER A 140 -14.51 -13.04 -1.04
CA SER A 140 -14.15 -11.97 -0.11
C SER A 140 -15.01 -10.73 -0.36
N PRO A 141 -15.49 -10.04 0.68
CA PRO A 141 -16.16 -8.76 0.50
C PRO A 141 -15.14 -7.71 0.03
N THR A 142 -15.47 -6.96 -1.02
CA THR A 142 -14.68 -5.81 -1.48
C THR A 142 -15.64 -4.71 -1.90
N PRO A 143 -15.52 -3.46 -1.46
CA PRO A 143 -16.39 -2.39 -1.97
C PRO A 143 -16.28 -2.27 -3.50
N PRO A 144 -17.39 -2.14 -4.26
CA PRO A 144 -18.79 -1.97 -3.83
C PRO A 144 -19.63 -3.27 -3.80
N GLY A 145 -19.04 -4.43 -3.51
CA GLY A 145 -19.74 -5.71 -3.40
C GLY A 145 -18.85 -6.89 -2.98
N LEU A 146 -18.63 -7.84 -3.89
CA LEU A 146 -17.92 -9.09 -3.64
C LEU A 146 -16.83 -9.34 -4.68
N ARG A 147 -15.76 -10.01 -4.25
CA ARG A 147 -14.71 -10.55 -5.11
C ARG A 147 -14.65 -12.05 -4.94
N VAL A 148 -14.82 -12.76 -6.04
CA VAL A 148 -14.58 -14.19 -6.14
C VAL A 148 -13.22 -14.38 -6.79
N LEU A 149 -12.30 -14.99 -6.07
CA LEU A 149 -10.98 -15.33 -6.57
C LEU A 149 -10.90 -16.85 -6.74
N ILE A 150 -10.52 -17.29 -7.94
CA ILE A 150 -10.33 -18.68 -8.29
C ILE A 150 -8.86 -18.90 -8.64
N LEU A 151 -8.24 -19.89 -8.02
CA LEU A 151 -6.94 -20.37 -8.48
C LEU A 151 -7.17 -21.30 -9.67
N ALA A 152 -7.14 -20.79 -10.89
CA ALA A 152 -7.38 -21.57 -12.10
C ALA A 152 -6.31 -22.63 -12.35
N GLY A 153 -5.08 -22.36 -11.92
CA GLY A 153 -3.98 -23.32 -11.97
C GLY A 153 -2.73 -22.79 -11.30
N SER A 154 -1.81 -23.68 -11.01
CA SER A 154 -0.51 -23.32 -10.43
C SER A 154 0.61 -24.16 -11.01
N GLU A 155 1.72 -23.51 -11.33
CA GLU A 155 2.90 -24.16 -11.91
C GLU A 155 4.08 -24.04 -10.95
N ASN A 156 4.71 -25.16 -10.62
CA ASN A 156 5.92 -25.15 -9.80
C ASN A 156 7.09 -24.59 -10.61
N LYS A 157 7.66 -23.47 -10.14
CA LYS A 157 8.86 -22.83 -10.70
C LYS A 157 9.84 -22.48 -9.58
N PRO A 158 10.40 -23.50 -8.90
CA PRO A 158 11.33 -23.30 -7.81
C PRO A 158 12.56 -22.53 -8.28
N VAL A 159 13.12 -21.72 -7.38
CA VAL A 159 14.37 -20.99 -7.61
C VAL A 159 15.41 -21.44 -6.59
N THR A 160 16.67 -21.53 -7.03
CA THR A 160 17.77 -21.93 -6.15
C THR A 160 18.23 -20.76 -5.28
N LEU A 161 18.95 -21.06 -4.20
CA LEU A 161 19.57 -20.04 -3.35
C LEU A 161 20.48 -19.10 -4.16
N GLU A 162 21.26 -19.65 -5.10
CA GLU A 162 22.16 -18.87 -5.95
C GLU A 162 21.41 -17.87 -6.83
N GLN A 163 20.25 -18.27 -7.36
CA GLN A 163 19.39 -17.39 -8.16
C GLN A 163 18.66 -16.34 -7.30
N ALA A 164 18.28 -16.71 -6.07
CA ALA A 164 17.55 -15.84 -5.16
C ALA A 164 18.43 -14.85 -4.38
N LYS A 165 19.71 -15.17 -4.19
CA LYS A 165 20.69 -14.38 -3.42
C LYS A 165 20.63 -12.87 -3.67
N PRO A 166 20.74 -12.34 -4.92
CA PRO A 166 20.74 -10.89 -5.13
C PRO A 166 19.43 -10.22 -4.73
N ALA A 167 18.29 -10.90 -4.88
CA ALA A 167 17.00 -10.38 -4.47
C ALA A 167 16.86 -10.36 -2.93
N ILE A 168 17.31 -11.43 -2.26
CA ILE A 168 17.30 -11.53 -0.80
C ILE A 168 18.22 -10.47 -0.18
N GLU A 169 19.42 -10.29 -0.73
CA GLU A 169 20.37 -9.26 -0.28
C GLU A 169 19.77 -7.86 -0.35
N ALA A 170 19.17 -7.51 -1.49
CA ALA A 170 18.51 -6.23 -1.68
C ALA A 170 17.34 -6.04 -0.70
N PHE A 171 16.52 -7.08 -0.50
CA PHE A 171 15.39 -7.04 0.42
C PHE A 171 15.85 -6.79 1.87
N LEU A 172 16.75 -7.62 2.40
CA LEU A 172 17.25 -7.51 3.76
C LEU A 172 17.98 -6.19 4.00
N THR A 173 18.73 -5.70 3.01
CA THR A 173 19.38 -4.39 3.09
C THR A 173 18.35 -3.27 3.18
N ASN A 174 17.32 -3.29 2.33
CA ASN A 174 16.26 -2.29 2.34
C ASN A 174 15.44 -2.33 3.63
N GLU A 175 15.18 -3.54 4.15
CA GLU A 175 14.50 -3.73 5.42
C GLU A 175 15.30 -3.10 6.58
N ARG A 176 16.60 -3.36 6.67
CA ARG A 176 17.47 -2.74 7.69
C ARG A 176 17.52 -1.23 7.58
N LYS A 177 17.63 -0.69 6.36
CA LYS A 177 17.56 0.76 6.11
C LYS A 177 16.27 1.36 6.68
N ARG A 178 15.14 0.71 6.40
CA ARG A 178 13.82 1.13 6.93
C ARG A 178 13.79 1.07 8.46
N GLN A 179 14.26 -0.02 9.05
CA GLN A 179 14.30 -0.20 10.51
C GLN A 179 15.18 0.87 11.19
N LEU A 180 16.35 1.19 10.63
CA LEU A 180 17.22 2.26 11.15
C LEU A 180 16.58 3.64 11.07
N ILE A 181 15.94 3.97 9.94
CA ILE A 181 15.21 5.24 9.79
C ILE A 181 14.08 5.32 10.83
N GLU A 182 13.30 4.25 10.98
CA GLU A 182 12.19 4.19 11.93
C GLU A 182 12.67 4.34 13.39
N ALA A 183 13.73 3.63 13.76
CA ALA A 183 14.37 3.75 15.06
C ALA A 183 14.88 5.18 15.31
N GLN A 184 15.51 5.79 14.31
CA GLN A 184 16.01 7.15 14.42
C GLN A 184 14.87 8.16 14.56
N GLN A 185 13.78 8.02 13.81
CA GLN A 185 12.60 8.87 13.96
C GLN A 185 12.00 8.75 15.36
N LYS A 186 11.91 7.54 15.90
CA LYS A 186 11.43 7.30 17.27
C LYS A 186 12.34 7.97 18.30
N SER A 187 13.66 7.89 18.13
CA SER A 187 14.65 8.55 18.99
C SER A 187 14.54 10.07 18.94
N LEU A 188 14.42 10.66 17.75
CA LEU A 188 14.22 12.11 17.58
C LEU A 188 12.94 12.60 18.25
N ARG A 189 11.84 11.84 18.13
CA ARG A 189 10.57 12.17 18.83
C ARG A 189 10.71 12.07 20.35
N ALA A 190 11.41 11.06 20.85
CA ALA A 190 11.60 10.85 22.29
C ALA A 190 12.51 11.92 22.94
N SER A 191 13.49 12.43 22.18
CA SER A 191 14.45 13.46 22.64
C SER A 191 13.95 14.89 22.41
N ALA A 192 12.92 15.09 21.59
CA ALA A 192 12.33 16.40 21.37
C ALA A 192 11.34 16.78 22.49
N LYS A 193 11.49 17.99 23.04
CA LYS A 193 10.44 18.61 23.85
C LYS A 193 9.34 19.10 22.91
N ILE A 194 8.31 18.29 22.69
CA ILE A 194 7.16 18.64 21.85
C ILE A 194 6.14 19.38 22.73
N GLU A 195 6.16 20.70 22.68
CA GLU A 195 5.12 21.54 23.30
C GLU A 195 3.96 21.69 22.30
N TYR A 196 2.80 21.14 22.66
CA TYR A 196 1.57 21.31 21.88
C TYR A 196 0.88 22.60 22.31
N VAL A 197 0.77 23.57 21.39
CA VAL A 197 0.13 24.86 21.64
C VAL A 197 -1.25 24.95 20.96
N GLY A 198 -2.19 25.68 21.57
CA GLY A 198 -3.53 25.91 21.01
C GLY A 198 -4.44 24.67 21.01
N SER A 199 -5.28 24.52 19.97
CA SER A 199 -6.26 23.42 19.84
C SER A 199 -5.66 22.01 19.77
N PHE A 200 -4.34 21.87 19.76
CA PHE A 200 -3.61 20.60 19.78
C PHE A 200 -3.03 20.25 21.16
N ALA A 201 -3.26 21.09 22.19
CA ALA A 201 -2.73 20.92 23.54
C ALA A 201 -3.08 19.57 24.22
N GLY A 202 -4.03 18.80 23.67
CA GLY A 202 -4.41 17.46 24.13
C GLY A 202 -3.68 16.29 23.48
N GLY A 203 -2.65 16.53 22.64
CA GLY A 203 -1.89 15.47 21.97
C GLY A 203 -2.64 14.81 20.80
N PRO A 204 -2.02 13.82 20.12
CA PRO A 204 -2.61 13.13 18.97
C PRO A 204 -3.76 12.22 19.42
N GLY A 205 -4.94 12.81 19.57
CA GLY A 205 -6.16 12.16 20.04
C GLY A 205 -7.30 13.14 20.38
N ALA A 206 -6.99 14.42 20.60
CA ALA A 206 -8.00 15.41 21.02
C ALA A 206 -8.86 15.98 19.88
N ALA A 207 -8.53 15.75 18.61
CA ALA A 207 -9.25 16.32 17.47
C ALA A 207 -10.38 15.43 16.90
N ALA A 208 -10.76 14.34 17.58
CA ALA A 208 -11.88 13.49 17.17
C ALA A 208 -13.22 13.83 17.87
N SER A 209 -13.28 14.91 18.66
CA SER A 209 -14.53 15.38 19.24
C SER A 209 -14.68 16.88 19.04
N GLY A 210 -15.24 17.24 17.90
CA GLY A 210 -15.55 18.61 17.52
C GLY A 210 -16.56 18.56 16.39
N ALA A 211 -17.82 18.33 16.80
CA ALA A 211 -18.98 18.24 15.95
C ALA A 211 -19.02 19.35 14.89
N ALA A 212 -19.43 18.96 13.69
CA ALA A 212 -19.90 19.90 12.68
C ALA A 212 -21.05 20.76 13.22
N PRO A 213 -21.06 22.06 12.92
CA PRO A 213 -22.28 22.77 12.56
C PRO A 213 -22.26 22.94 11.04
N GLY A 214 -23.25 22.47 10.30
CA GLY A 214 -24.64 22.89 10.50
C GLY A 214 -24.85 24.15 9.66
N LEU A 215 -25.48 23.96 8.50
CA LEU A 215 -25.81 24.96 7.50
C LEU A 215 -26.77 26.05 8.01
N GLU A 216 -26.83 27.13 7.22
CA GLU A 216 -27.94 28.09 7.02
C GLU A 216 -27.84 29.46 7.74
N PRO A 217 -28.56 30.49 7.26
CA PRO A 217 -28.23 31.29 6.08
C PRO A 217 -28.17 32.80 6.40
N ALA A 218 -27.48 33.60 5.58
CA ALA A 218 -27.50 35.05 5.73
C ALA A 218 -28.71 35.66 5.01
N SER A 219 -29.70 36.12 5.76
CA SER A 219 -30.76 37.03 5.33
C SER A 219 -30.63 38.36 6.09
N GLU A 220 -30.26 39.38 5.31
CA GLU A 220 -30.92 40.69 5.19
C GLU A 220 -30.73 41.84 6.22
N ALA A 221 -30.43 43.01 5.63
CA ALA A 221 -30.75 44.41 5.97
C ALA A 221 -30.05 45.18 7.12
N ALA A 222 -29.35 46.26 6.73
CA ALA A 222 -29.67 47.68 7.01
C ALA A 222 -28.52 48.55 6.47
N SER A 223 -28.69 49.38 5.43
CA SER A 223 -29.28 50.72 5.46
C SER A 223 -28.64 51.69 6.47
N GLN A 224 -27.67 52.46 5.98
CA GLN A 224 -27.63 53.94 6.04
C GLN A 224 -26.56 54.47 5.09
#